data_AF-A0A6I2JXG5-F1
#
_entry.id   AF-A0A6I2JXG5-F1
#
_cell.length_a   1.000
_cell.length_b   1.000
_cell.length_c   1.000
_cell.angle_alpha   90.00
_cell.angle_beta   90.00
_cell.angle_gamma   90.00
#
_symmetry.space_group_name_H-M   'P 1'
#
loop_
_entity.id
_entity.type
_entity.pdbx_description
1 polymer ?
#
loop_
_entity_poly.entity_id
_entity_poly.type
_entity_poly.pdbx_seq_one_letter_code
_entity_poly.pdbx_strand_id
1 'polypeptide(L)'
;MSAAADDKAFGTPETRCLNDHTIPFINSTIPAKKVVDDAYVQCKPELDEWMKLQEPLPDDMKNSMRKELYDFYIRMIEIRRKYEASKTAKTAQ
;
A
#
# COMPACT_ATOMS: atom_id res chain seq x y z
N MET A 1 12.11 30.77 3.09
CA MET A 1 12.41 29.33 2.94
C MET A 1 11.32 28.73 2.10
N SER A 2 11.59 28.51 0.82
CA SER A 2 10.62 27.95 -0.12
C SER A 2 10.41 26.48 0.22
N ALA A 3 9.23 26.15 0.73
CA ALA A 3 8.77 24.77 0.74
C ALA A 3 8.56 24.37 -0.72
N ALA A 4 9.56 23.71 -1.31
CA ALA A 4 9.31 22.88 -2.47
C ALA A 4 8.36 21.78 -1.97
N ALA A 5 7.06 21.99 -2.17
CA ALA A 5 6.13 20.88 -2.12
C ALA A 5 6.58 19.95 -3.26
N ASP A 6 7.27 18.87 -2.90
CA ASP A 6 7.49 17.76 -3.82
C ASP A 6 6.13 17.38 -4.40
N ASP A 7 5.96 17.59 -5.71
CA ASP A 7 4.76 17.31 -6.51
C ASP A 7 4.31 15.83 -6.46
N LYS A 8 4.91 14.99 -5.60
CA LYS A 8 4.70 13.54 -5.49
C LYS A 8 4.09 13.08 -4.18
N ALA A 9 3.76 13.96 -3.26
CA ALA A 9 3.54 13.56 -1.87
C ALA A 9 2.06 13.61 -1.42
N PHE A 10 1.09 13.31 -2.29
CA PHE A 10 -0.30 13.12 -1.86
C PHE A 10 -0.45 11.73 -1.20
N GLY A 11 -0.53 11.68 0.13
CA GLY A 11 -0.70 10.43 0.89
C GLY A 11 -0.24 10.56 2.34
N THR A 12 -0.79 9.72 3.21
CA THR A 12 -0.34 9.62 4.61
C THR A 12 1.05 8.99 4.67
N PRO A 13 1.82 9.18 5.75
CA PRO A 13 3.11 8.49 5.92
C PRO A 13 2.99 6.96 5.76
N GLU A 14 1.90 6.39 6.29
CA GLU A 14 1.53 4.97 6.12
C GLU A 14 1.41 4.58 4.64
N THR A 15 0.62 5.29 3.83
CA THR A 15 0.43 4.89 2.43
C THR A 15 1.67 5.12 1.57
N ARG A 16 2.50 6.12 1.91
CA ARG A 16 3.78 6.33 1.23
C ARG A 16 4.71 5.15 1.45
N CYS A 17 4.94 4.76 2.69
CA CYS A 17 5.81 3.63 2.99
C CYS A 17 5.25 2.33 2.37
N LEU A 18 3.95 2.07 2.51
CA LEU A 18 3.34 0.89 1.90
C LEU A 18 3.48 0.89 0.37
N ASN A 19 3.34 2.03 -0.30
CA ASN A 19 3.56 2.14 -1.75
C ASN A 19 5.00 1.79 -2.14
N ASP A 20 5.99 2.34 -1.43
CA ASP A 20 7.41 2.12 -1.71
C ASP A 20 7.80 0.65 -1.54
N HIS A 21 7.16 -0.06 -0.62
CA HIS A 21 7.43 -1.48 -0.33
C HIS A 21 6.49 -2.47 -1.03
N THR A 22 5.45 -2.01 -1.75
CA THR A 22 4.53 -2.90 -2.49
C THR A 22 4.57 -2.73 -3.99
N ILE A 23 4.65 -1.50 -4.50
CA ILE A 23 4.61 -1.20 -5.94
C ILE A 23 5.74 -1.89 -6.71
N PRO A 24 7.01 -1.89 -6.25
CA PRO A 24 8.09 -2.58 -6.95
C PRO A 24 7.87 -4.08 -7.11
N PHE A 25 7.08 -4.70 -6.23
CA PHE A 25 6.83 -6.14 -6.22
C PHE A 25 5.53 -6.55 -6.91
N ILE A 26 4.81 -5.59 -7.52
CA ILE A 26 3.56 -5.85 -8.24
C ILE A 26 3.74 -6.93 -9.30
N ASN A 27 4.84 -6.95 -10.07
CA ASN A 27 5.04 -7.94 -11.13
C ASN A 27 5.83 -9.19 -10.68
N SER A 28 6.13 -9.31 -9.39
CA SER A 28 6.84 -10.48 -8.87
C SER A 28 5.94 -11.72 -8.81
N THR A 29 6.55 -12.90 -8.67
CA THR A 29 5.84 -14.16 -8.42
C THR A 29 5.44 -14.34 -6.95
N ILE A 30 5.85 -13.42 -6.07
CA ILE A 30 5.54 -13.46 -4.64
C ILE A 30 4.04 -13.27 -4.44
N PRO A 31 3.33 -14.07 -3.61
CA PRO A 31 1.92 -13.85 -3.32
C PRO A 31 1.63 -12.42 -2.84
N ALA A 32 0.54 -11.81 -3.33
CA ALA A 32 0.19 -10.42 -3.00
C ALA A 32 0.10 -10.19 -1.48
N LYS A 33 -0.54 -11.12 -0.76
CA LYS A 33 -0.61 -11.10 0.70
C LYS A 33 0.77 -11.02 1.35
N LYS A 34 1.74 -11.81 0.87
CA LYS A 34 3.10 -11.82 1.43
C LYS A 34 3.83 -10.50 1.17
N VAL A 35 3.68 -9.92 -0.02
CA VAL A 35 4.23 -8.59 -0.33
C VAL A 35 3.69 -7.54 0.64
N VAL A 36 2.39 -7.57 0.93
CA VAL A 36 1.76 -6.63 1.87
C VAL A 36 2.20 -6.91 3.31
N ASP A 37 2.22 -8.17 3.76
CA ASP A 37 2.70 -8.54 5.10
C ASP A 37 4.14 -8.04 5.34
N ASP A 38 5.04 -8.28 4.38
CA ASP A 38 6.45 -7.85 4.46
C ASP A 38 6.58 -6.32 4.46
N ALA A 39 5.70 -5.61 3.74
CA ALA A 39 5.65 -4.14 3.74
C ALA A 39 5.17 -3.59 5.09
N TYR A 40 4.15 -4.19 5.70
CA TYR A 40 3.67 -3.78 7.04
C TYR A 40 4.73 -4.00 8.13
N VAL A 41 5.58 -5.02 8.01
CA VAL A 41 6.71 -5.23 8.92
C VAL A 41 7.76 -4.11 8.76
N GLN A 42 8.08 -3.73 7.52
CA GLN A 42 9.07 -2.69 7.24
C GLN A 42 8.56 -1.29 7.63
N CYS A 43 7.29 -1.00 7.38
CA CYS A 43 6.65 0.28 7.66
C CYS A 43 6.15 0.44 9.11
N LYS A 44 6.52 -0.49 10.00
CA LYS A 44 6.06 -0.47 11.39
C LYS A 44 6.32 0.87 12.10
N PRO A 45 7.48 1.54 11.95
CA PRO A 45 7.71 2.85 12.57
C PRO A 45 6.72 3.92 12.09
N GLU A 46 6.51 4.06 10.78
CA GLU A 46 5.61 5.03 10.17
C GLU A 46 4.15 4.73 10.53
N LEU A 47 3.79 3.46 10.61
CA LEU A 47 2.49 2.98 11.08
C LEU A 47 2.27 3.36 12.55
N ASP A 48 3.24 3.11 13.42
CA ASP A 48 3.16 3.41 14.84
C ASP A 48 3.03 4.93 15.09
N GLU A 49 3.72 5.77 14.32
CA GLU A 49 3.55 7.23 14.36
C GLU A 49 2.18 7.69 13.88
N TRP A 50 1.70 7.12 12.76
CA TRP A 50 0.39 7.44 12.23
C TRP A 50 -0.75 7.00 13.18
N MET A 51 -0.58 5.86 13.87
CA MET A 51 -1.53 5.38 14.87
C MET A 51 -1.67 6.31 16.06
N LYS A 52 -0.60 7.00 16.49
CA LYS A 52 -0.70 8.01 17.57
C LYS A 52 -1.65 9.14 17.21
N LEU A 53 -1.67 9.57 15.95
CA LEU A 53 -2.59 10.62 15.49
C LEU A 53 -4.05 10.16 15.47
N GLN A 54 -4.29 8.86 15.46
CA GLN A 54 -5.61 8.25 15.48
C GLN A 54 -6.08 7.82 16.87
N GLU A 55 -5.27 8.03 17.92
CA GLU A 55 -5.59 7.65 19.30
C GLU A 55 -7.01 8.06 19.77
N PRO A 56 -7.53 9.26 19.44
CA PRO A 56 -8.87 9.70 19.86
C PRO A 56 -10.02 8.90 19.23
N LEU A 57 -9.77 8.13 18.18
CA LEU A 57 -10.80 7.39 17.46
C LEU A 57 -11.24 6.14 18.26
N PRO A 58 -12.47 5.66 18.05
CA PRO A 58 -12.91 4.36 18.55
C PRO A 58 -12.06 3.21 17.97
N ASP A 59 -11.81 2.16 18.75
CA ASP A 59 -10.94 1.05 18.35
C ASP A 59 -11.52 0.22 17.19
N ASP A 60 -12.84 0.08 17.13
CA ASP A 60 -13.55 -0.55 16.01
C ASP A 60 -13.29 0.21 14.70
N MET A 61 -13.31 1.54 14.75
CA MET A 61 -13.04 2.38 13.59
C MET A 61 -11.58 2.26 13.14
N LYS A 62 -10.61 2.29 14.06
CA LYS A 62 -9.18 2.07 13.77
C LYS A 62 -8.95 0.71 13.12
N ASN A 63 -9.59 -0.33 13.65
CA ASN A 63 -9.46 -1.69 13.13
C ASN A 63 -10.07 -1.84 11.75
N SER A 64 -11.25 -1.23 11.49
CA SER A 64 -11.88 -1.25 10.17
C SER A 64 -11.00 -0.54 9.13
N MET A 65 -10.53 0.67 9.42
CA MET A 65 -9.69 1.45 8.51
C MET A 65 -8.41 0.69 8.13
N ARG A 66 -7.73 0.09 9.12
CA ARG A 66 -6.52 -0.71 8.87
C ARG A 66 -6.80 -1.93 8.01
N LYS A 67 -7.89 -2.64 8.31
CA LYS A 67 -8.28 -3.82 7.55
C LYS A 67 -8.62 -3.46 6.11
N GLU A 68 -9.38 -2.40 5.89
CA GLU A 68 -9.74 -1.90 4.57
C GLU A 68 -8.50 -1.50 3.75
N LEU A 69 -7.54 -0.82 4.38
CA LEU A 69 -6.29 -0.46 3.72
C LEU A 69 -5.45 -1.69 3.35
N TYR A 70 -5.32 -2.63 4.28
CA TYR A 70 -4.61 -3.91 4.04
C TYR A 70 -5.25 -4.69 2.88
N ASP A 71 -6.57 -4.86 2.91
CA ASP A 71 -7.33 -5.55 1.87
C ASP A 71 -7.24 -4.82 0.52
N PHE A 72 -7.21 -3.48 0.54
CA PHE A 72 -7.01 -2.65 -0.64
C PHE A 72 -5.66 -2.93 -1.31
N TYR A 73 -4.55 -2.96 -0.58
CA TYR A 73 -3.23 -3.21 -1.17
C TYR A 73 -3.12 -4.61 -1.80
N ILE A 74 -3.68 -5.63 -1.15
CA ILE A 74 -3.73 -6.99 -1.72
C ILE A 74 -4.50 -6.97 -3.04
N ARG A 75 -5.71 -6.40 -3.03
CA ARG A 75 -6.57 -6.33 -4.21
C ARG A 75 -5.93 -5.51 -5.33
N MET A 76 -5.27 -4.41 -5.01
CA MET A 76 -4.57 -3.55 -5.97
C MET A 76 -3.49 -4.33 -6.72
N ILE A 77 -2.63 -5.06 -6.00
CA ILE A 77 -1.57 -5.89 -6.60
C ILE A 77 -2.18 -6.95 -7.52
N GLU A 78 -3.21 -7.67 -7.04
CA GLU A 78 -3.86 -8.72 -7.84
C GLU A 78 -4.51 -8.21 -9.12
N ILE A 79 -5.24 -7.08 -9.03
CA ILE A 79 -5.86 -6.44 -10.19
C ILE A 79 -4.79 -6.02 -11.18
N ARG A 80 -3.69 -5.42 -10.71
CA ARG A 80 -2.62 -4.95 -11.59
C ARG A 80 -1.95 -6.12 -12.31
N ARG A 81 -1.66 -7.23 -11.62
CA ARG A 81 -1.13 -8.46 -12.23
C ARG A 81 -2.07 -9.03 -13.29
N LYS A 82 -3.37 -9.12 -12.99
CA LYS A 82 -4.38 -9.60 -13.96
C LYS A 82 -4.43 -8.71 -15.19
N TYR A 83 -4.34 -7.39 -15.01
CA TYR A 83 -4.30 -6.43 -16.11
C TYR A 83 -3.08 -6.65 -17.01
N GLU A 84 -1.86 -6.71 -16.45
CA GLU A 84 -0.63 -6.90 -17.24
C GLU A 84 -0.61 -8.27 -17.96
N ALA A 85 -1.12 -9.33 -17.32
CA ALA A 85 -1.28 -10.63 -17.97
C ALA A 85 -2.26 -10.58 -19.16
N SER A 86 -3.41 -9.90 -18.99
CA SER A 86 -4.39 -9.73 -20.06
C SER A 86 -3.87 -8.87 -21.22
N LYS A 87 -3.05 -7.87 -20.92
CA LYS A 87 -2.41 -7.01 -21.90
C LYS A 87 -1.40 -7.80 -22.73
N THR A 88 -0.55 -8.59 -22.07
CA THR A 88 0.43 -9.46 -22.73
C THR A 88 -0.23 -10.48 -23.64
N ALA A 89 -1.34 -11.10 -23.20
CA ALA A 89 -2.11 -12.05 -24.00
C ALA A 89 -2.73 -11.40 -25.26
N LYS A 90 -3.18 -10.15 -25.18
CA LYS A 90 -3.76 -9.41 -26.32
C LYS A 90 -2.70 -8.95 -27.34
N THR A 91 -1.47 -8.70 -26.91
CA THR A 91 -0.38 -8.27 -27.81
C THR A 91 0.31 -9.45 -28.50
N ALA A 92 0.19 -10.67 -27.96
CA ALA A 92 0.73 -11.89 -28.55
C ALA A 92 -0.20 -12.55 -29.58
N GLN A 93 -1.32 -11.91 -29.92
CA GLN A 93 -2.36 -12.37 -30.86
C GLN A 93 -2.38 -11.46 -32.09
#